data_AF-A0A2V1BM10-F1
#
_entry.id   AF-A0A2V1BM10-F1
#
_cell.length_a   1.000
_cell.length_b   1.000
_cell.length_c   1.000
_cell.angle_alpha   90.00
_cell.angle_beta   90.00
_cell.angle_gamma   90.00
#
_symmetry.space_group_name_H-M   'P 1'
#
loop_
_entity.id
_entity.type
_entity.pdbx_description
1 polymer ?
#
loop_
_entity_poly.entity_id
_entity_poly.type
_entity_poly.pdbx_seq_one_letter_code
_entity_poly.pdbx_strand_id
1 'polypeptide(L)'
;MSAIAHMYGDSGYLNRLFTNIRGENANPDPSSWTAILKRIEYNARGQTTTVLHGNGVTTERSYHSLTFRLQNLPTWRNSRAEAPQDLRYIYDPVGNVSHVHDAAQQTMYFRNTTVTLDSDYTFDPLYRLITAAGREHMGQTNGRPGGPTAPGPADMPNVDTPKCDGLHPGWKRTNAYGPGNNRLVSSSVGSATESFRYDAHGNTTALPHLPVMRWNHEDQLSATSKQVVLNGGTPETTYYVYDSAGRRIRKVTETQAGSGSAPSATIMKERIYLDGALSLRRAISSGSRLMEP
;
A
#
# COMPACT_ATOMS: atom_id res chain seq x y z
N MET A 1 -28.51 -11.28 -3.09
CA MET A 1 -27.43 -10.48 -2.48
C MET A 1 -26.11 -11.05 -2.96
N SER A 2 -25.02 -10.27 -2.97
CA SER A 2 -23.69 -10.86 -3.08
C SER A 2 -23.39 -11.63 -1.79
N ALA A 3 -22.60 -12.70 -1.85
CA ALA A 3 -22.30 -13.55 -0.71
C ALA A 3 -20.84 -14.00 -0.72
N ILE A 4 -20.28 -14.22 0.47
CA ILE A 4 -18.95 -14.81 0.67
C ILE A 4 -19.14 -16.07 1.50
N ALA A 5 -18.54 -17.18 1.07
CA ALA A 5 -18.55 -18.44 1.79
C ALA A 5 -17.15 -18.84 2.24
N HIS A 6 -17.03 -19.14 3.53
CA HIS A 6 -15.82 -19.65 4.16
C HIS A 6 -15.99 -21.14 4.40
N MET A 7 -15.06 -21.95 3.91
CA MET A 7 -15.02 -23.39 4.20
C MET A 7 -13.82 -23.69 5.07
N TYR A 8 -14.04 -24.41 6.16
CA TYR A 8 -13.02 -24.75 7.15
C TYR A 8 -12.64 -26.22 7.01
N GLY A 9 -11.37 -26.54 7.26
CA GLY A 9 -10.92 -27.93 7.37
C GLY A 9 -11.23 -28.52 8.76
N ASP A 10 -10.92 -29.80 8.95
CA ASP A 10 -11.19 -30.52 10.20
C ASP A 10 -10.48 -29.91 11.43
N SER A 11 -9.38 -29.19 11.20
CA SER A 11 -8.65 -28.44 12.24
C SER A 11 -9.26 -27.08 12.59
N GLY A 12 -10.39 -26.71 11.98
CA GLY A 12 -11.08 -25.43 12.21
C GLY A 12 -10.43 -24.23 11.51
N TYR A 13 -9.32 -24.42 10.79
CA TYR A 13 -8.70 -23.37 9.99
C TYR A 13 -9.40 -23.19 8.65
N LEU A 14 -9.43 -21.94 8.15
CA LEU A 14 -9.97 -21.60 6.82
C LEU A 14 -9.22 -22.39 5.76
N ASN A 15 -9.93 -23.18 4.94
CA ASN A 15 -9.35 -23.97 3.86
C ASN A 15 -9.67 -23.39 2.48
N ARG A 16 -10.90 -22.88 2.27
CA ARG A 16 -11.34 -22.31 0.99
C ARG A 16 -12.21 -21.08 1.18
N LEU A 17 -12.19 -20.20 0.20
CA LEU A 17 -12.97 -18.98 0.17
C LEU A 17 -13.60 -18.81 -1.20
N PHE A 18 -14.91 -18.62 -1.23
CA PHE A 18 -15.69 -18.40 -2.45
C PHE A 18 -16.46 -17.10 -2.36
N THR A 19 -16.68 -16.45 -3.49
CA THR A 19 -17.53 -15.27 -3.62
C THR A 19 -18.56 -15.49 -4.72
N ASN A 20 -19.76 -14.96 -4.51
CA ASN A 20 -20.82 -14.92 -5.50
C ASN A 20 -21.34 -13.50 -5.58
N ILE A 21 -21.12 -12.84 -6.71
CA ILE A 21 -21.68 -11.51 -6.94
C ILE A 21 -23.19 -11.66 -7.18
N ARG A 22 -23.98 -10.69 -6.74
CA ARG A 22 -25.44 -10.71 -6.90
C ARG A 22 -25.81 -11.00 -8.37
N GLY A 23 -26.46 -12.16 -8.59
CA GLY A 23 -26.96 -12.57 -9.91
C GLY A 23 -25.94 -13.30 -10.79
N GLU A 24 -24.71 -13.51 -10.33
CA GLU A 24 -23.67 -14.24 -11.07
C GLU A 24 -23.97 -15.74 -11.10
N ASN A 25 -24.21 -16.35 -9.94
CA ASN A 25 -24.55 -17.76 -9.84
C ASN A 25 -25.78 -17.96 -8.94
N ALA A 26 -26.82 -18.63 -9.47
CA ALA A 26 -28.06 -18.91 -8.75
C ALA A 26 -28.00 -20.19 -7.89
N ASN A 27 -26.97 -21.02 -8.07
CA ASN A 27 -26.79 -22.25 -7.30
C ASN A 27 -26.49 -21.91 -5.82
N PRO A 28 -27.25 -22.44 -4.84
CA PRO A 28 -26.98 -22.18 -3.43
C PRO A 28 -25.69 -22.81 -2.90
N ASP A 29 -25.13 -23.82 -3.57
CA ASP A 29 -23.88 -24.47 -3.16
C ASP A 29 -22.66 -23.56 -3.44
N PRO A 30 -21.93 -23.13 -2.40
CA PRO A 30 -20.75 -22.28 -2.56
C PRO A 30 -19.61 -22.88 -3.38
N SER A 31 -19.54 -24.21 -3.49
CA SER A 31 -18.50 -24.88 -4.27
C SER A 31 -18.55 -24.54 -5.77
N SER A 32 -19.73 -24.11 -6.25
CA SER A 32 -19.99 -23.69 -7.63
C SER A 32 -19.70 -22.19 -7.87
N TRP A 33 -19.45 -21.42 -6.82
CA TRP A 33 -19.20 -19.99 -6.91
C TRP A 33 -17.75 -19.69 -7.32
N THR A 34 -17.43 -18.42 -7.57
CA THR A 34 -16.08 -18.01 -7.94
C THR A 34 -15.12 -18.19 -6.76
N ALA A 35 -14.17 -19.12 -6.89
CA ALA A 35 -13.17 -19.38 -5.87
C ALA A 35 -12.15 -18.22 -5.78
N ILE A 36 -11.97 -17.65 -4.60
CA ILE A 36 -10.91 -16.69 -4.29
C ILE A 36 -9.68 -17.42 -3.75
N LEU A 37 -9.91 -18.38 -2.85
CA LEU A 37 -8.90 -19.29 -2.31
C LEU A 37 -9.39 -20.72 -2.54
N LYS A 38 -8.65 -21.48 -3.34
CA LYS A 38 -8.96 -22.88 -3.66
C LYS A 38 -8.46 -23.82 -2.57
N ARG A 39 -7.35 -23.49 -1.91
CA ARG A 39 -6.75 -24.29 -0.84
C ARG A 39 -5.85 -23.44 0.05
N ILE A 40 -5.94 -23.66 1.35
CA ILE A 40 -4.97 -23.18 2.33
C ILE A 40 -4.55 -24.36 3.20
N GLU A 41 -3.23 -24.51 3.38
CA GLU A 41 -2.63 -25.53 4.24
C GLU A 41 -1.88 -24.85 5.38
N TYR A 42 -1.76 -25.57 6.49
CA TYR A 42 -1.15 -25.08 7.71
C TYR A 42 -0.21 -26.14 8.28
N ASN A 43 0.87 -25.70 8.93
CA ASN A 43 1.71 -26.57 9.74
C ASN A 43 1.06 -26.82 11.11
N ALA A 44 1.69 -27.66 11.93
CA ALA A 44 1.21 -28.02 13.27
C ALA A 44 1.11 -26.82 14.25
N ARG A 45 1.72 -25.67 13.92
CA ARG A 45 1.59 -24.42 14.70
C ARG A 45 0.49 -23.50 14.19
N GLY A 46 -0.31 -23.93 13.22
CA GLY A 46 -1.33 -23.12 12.57
C GLY A 46 -0.75 -22.02 11.66
N GLN A 47 0.53 -22.09 11.29
CA GLN A 47 1.11 -21.17 10.32
C GLN A 47 0.82 -21.66 8.91
N THR A 48 0.37 -20.77 8.03
CA THR A 48 0.04 -21.10 6.64
C THR A 48 1.28 -21.59 5.87
N THR A 49 1.22 -22.77 5.27
CA THR A 49 2.31 -23.33 4.44
C THR A 49 2.06 -23.17 2.96
N THR A 50 0.81 -23.31 2.51
CA THR A 50 0.45 -23.26 1.08
C THR A 50 -0.82 -22.45 0.92
N VAL A 51 -0.88 -21.58 -0.08
CA VAL A 51 -2.10 -20.90 -0.53
C VAL A 51 -2.24 -21.08 -2.04
N LEU A 52 -3.27 -21.79 -2.48
CA LEU A 52 -3.68 -21.84 -3.88
C LEU A 52 -4.82 -20.85 -4.11
N HIS A 53 -4.56 -19.84 -4.93
CA HIS A 53 -5.51 -18.79 -5.26
C HIS A 53 -6.47 -19.20 -6.38
N GLY A 54 -7.59 -18.51 -6.47
CA GLY A 54 -8.60 -18.66 -7.52
C GLY A 54 -8.03 -18.58 -8.94
N ASN A 55 -7.09 -17.64 -9.13
CA ASN A 55 -6.39 -17.39 -10.40
C ASN A 55 -5.29 -18.42 -10.72
N GLY A 56 -5.17 -19.50 -9.94
CA GLY A 56 -4.18 -20.57 -10.15
C GLY A 56 -2.78 -20.25 -9.63
N VAL A 57 -2.55 -19.06 -9.06
CA VAL A 57 -1.28 -18.74 -8.40
C VAL A 57 -1.17 -19.53 -7.09
N THR A 58 0.00 -20.09 -6.83
CA THR A 58 0.37 -20.75 -5.58
C THR A 58 1.42 -19.91 -4.86
N THR A 59 1.20 -19.70 -3.56
CA THR A 59 2.19 -19.12 -2.65
C THR A 59 2.54 -20.15 -1.60
N GLU A 60 3.81 -20.51 -1.46
CA GLU A 60 4.30 -21.38 -0.39
C GLU A 60 5.09 -20.60 0.65
N ARG A 61 5.13 -21.14 1.87
CA ARG A 61 5.86 -20.62 3.03
C ARG A 61 6.59 -21.76 3.71
N SER A 62 7.90 -21.64 3.82
CA SER A 62 8.72 -22.48 4.69
C SER A 62 9.10 -21.72 5.95
N TYR A 63 9.24 -22.44 7.05
CA TYR A 63 9.58 -21.85 8.34
C TYR A 63 10.80 -22.54 8.92
N HIS A 64 11.64 -21.78 9.60
CA HIS A 64 12.78 -22.32 10.34
C HIS A 64 12.27 -23.29 11.42
N SER A 65 12.81 -24.50 11.49
CA SER A 65 12.31 -25.57 12.36
C SER A 65 12.31 -25.23 13.86
N LEU A 66 13.34 -24.51 14.32
CA LEU A 66 13.50 -24.14 15.74
C LEU A 66 12.85 -22.79 16.12
N THR A 67 12.96 -21.77 15.26
CA THR A 67 12.49 -20.41 15.58
C THR A 67 11.12 -20.10 15.00
N PHE A 68 10.65 -20.92 14.04
CA PHE A 68 9.36 -20.80 13.35
C PHE A 68 9.18 -19.48 12.59
N ARG A 69 10.28 -18.80 12.29
CA ARG A 69 10.33 -17.60 11.43
C ARG A 69 10.24 -18.02 9.96
N LEU A 70 9.57 -17.21 9.14
CA LEU A 70 9.42 -17.44 7.70
C LEU A 70 10.79 -17.41 7.02
N GLN A 71 11.17 -18.47 6.29
CA GLN A 71 12.46 -18.52 5.59
C GLN A 71 12.32 -18.31 4.10
N ASN A 72 11.30 -18.89 3.46
CA ASN A 72 11.09 -18.76 2.02
C ASN A 72 9.63 -18.42 1.73
N LEU A 73 9.41 -17.53 0.75
CA LEU A 73 8.10 -17.11 0.25
C LEU A 73 8.05 -17.09 -1.29
N PRO A 74 8.17 -18.27 -1.95
CA PRO A 74 7.98 -18.39 -3.38
C PRO A 74 6.50 -18.24 -3.79
N THR A 75 6.27 -17.56 -4.92
CA THR A 75 4.97 -17.41 -5.55
C THR A 75 5.06 -17.69 -7.03
N TRP A 76 4.24 -18.59 -7.58
CA TRP A 76 4.25 -18.97 -9.00
C TRP A 76 2.86 -19.37 -9.47
N ARG A 77 2.65 -19.41 -10.79
CA ARG A 77 1.40 -19.93 -11.39
C ARG A 77 1.59 -21.34 -11.96
N ASN A 78 2.49 -21.47 -12.94
CA ASN A 78 2.68 -22.73 -13.67
C ASN A 78 3.86 -23.52 -13.14
N SER A 79 5.02 -22.87 -13.03
CA SER A 79 6.27 -23.48 -12.59
C SER A 79 7.01 -22.55 -11.65
N ARG A 80 7.71 -23.12 -10.67
CA ARG A 80 8.57 -22.38 -9.74
C ARG A 80 9.80 -21.79 -10.44
N ALA A 81 10.22 -22.34 -11.58
CA ALA A 81 11.29 -21.76 -12.40
C ALA A 81 10.87 -20.43 -13.05
N GLU A 82 9.57 -20.18 -13.19
CA GLU A 82 8.97 -18.96 -13.72
C GLU A 82 8.30 -18.13 -12.61
N ALA A 83 8.72 -18.34 -11.35
CA ALA A 83 8.16 -17.61 -10.22
C ALA A 83 8.41 -16.10 -10.42
N PRO A 84 7.38 -15.24 -10.35
CA PRO A 84 7.58 -13.79 -10.27
C PRO A 84 8.18 -13.33 -8.93
N GLN A 85 8.25 -14.21 -7.93
CA GLN A 85 8.80 -13.92 -6.61
C GLN A 85 9.33 -15.20 -5.93
N ASP A 86 10.54 -15.17 -5.38
CA ASP A 86 11.09 -16.20 -4.47
C ASP A 86 11.93 -15.53 -3.37
N LEU A 87 11.25 -14.91 -2.40
CA LEU A 87 11.90 -14.21 -1.28
C LEU A 87 12.46 -15.19 -0.27
N ARG A 88 13.71 -14.98 0.14
CA ARG A 88 14.40 -15.74 1.17
C ARG A 88 14.90 -14.80 2.26
N TYR A 89 14.57 -15.11 3.50
CA TYR A 89 14.85 -14.25 4.65
C TYR A 89 15.95 -14.84 5.52
N ILE A 90 16.90 -13.98 5.89
CA ILE A 90 17.89 -14.26 6.93
C ILE A 90 17.65 -13.30 8.08
N TYR A 91 17.71 -13.84 9.30
CA TYR A 91 17.48 -13.11 10.52
C TYR A 91 18.75 -13.10 11.36
N ASP A 92 18.95 -12.01 12.08
CA ASP A 92 19.86 -12.03 13.23
C ASP A 92 19.28 -12.90 14.37
N PRO A 93 20.07 -13.22 15.42
CA PRO A 93 19.60 -14.07 16.51
C PRO A 93 18.33 -13.54 17.21
N VAL A 94 18.18 -12.22 17.31
CA VAL A 94 17.05 -11.57 17.98
C VAL A 94 15.79 -11.59 17.12
N GLY A 95 15.94 -11.62 15.79
CA GLY A 95 14.86 -11.73 14.83
C GLY A 95 14.68 -10.54 13.91
N ASN A 96 15.64 -9.62 13.84
CA ASN A 96 15.61 -8.60 12.81
C ASN A 96 15.97 -9.23 11.47
N VAL A 97 15.25 -8.86 10.41
CA VAL A 97 15.59 -9.27 9.04
C VAL A 97 16.88 -8.56 8.65
N SER A 98 17.98 -9.30 8.53
CA SER A 98 19.28 -8.74 8.16
C SER A 98 19.54 -8.80 6.66
N HIS A 99 18.88 -9.72 5.96
CA HIS A 99 19.05 -9.91 4.52
C HIS A 99 17.80 -10.54 3.88
N VAL A 100 17.46 -10.06 2.68
CA VAL A 100 16.41 -10.59 1.83
C VAL A 100 16.95 -10.84 0.44
N HIS A 101 16.78 -12.05 -0.06
CA HIS A 101 17.21 -12.47 -1.39
C HIS A 101 15.98 -12.85 -2.23
N ASP A 102 15.80 -12.24 -3.41
CA ASP A 102 14.73 -12.63 -4.33
C ASP A 102 15.26 -13.47 -5.48
N ALA A 103 15.18 -14.80 -5.34
CA ALA A 103 15.71 -15.74 -6.33
C ALA A 103 14.91 -15.80 -7.64
N ALA A 104 13.75 -15.13 -7.71
CA ALA A 104 13.00 -14.96 -8.94
C ALA A 104 13.55 -13.86 -9.84
N GLN A 105 14.27 -12.90 -9.27
CA GLN A 105 14.81 -11.78 -10.03
C GLN A 105 16.17 -12.13 -10.62
N GLN A 106 16.53 -11.51 -11.74
CA GLN A 106 17.83 -11.74 -12.37
C GLN A 106 18.85 -10.73 -11.87
N THR A 107 20.11 -11.16 -11.75
CA THR A 107 21.24 -10.24 -11.64
C THR A 107 21.36 -9.48 -12.96
N MET A 108 21.36 -8.15 -12.90
CA MET A 108 21.52 -7.31 -14.08
C MET A 108 22.94 -6.75 -14.13
N TYR A 109 23.51 -6.67 -15.34
CA TYR A 109 24.78 -6.00 -15.59
C TYR A 109 24.49 -4.72 -16.35
N PHE A 110 24.85 -3.57 -15.78
CA PHE A 110 24.60 -2.27 -16.40
C PHE A 110 25.73 -1.30 -16.11
N ARG A 111 26.26 -0.65 -17.17
CA ARG A 111 27.40 0.28 -17.08
C ARG A 111 28.56 -0.26 -16.23
N ASN A 112 28.98 -1.50 -16.52
CA ASN A 112 30.04 -2.22 -15.77
C ASN A 112 29.79 -2.36 -14.26
N THR A 113 28.54 -2.19 -13.82
CA THR A 113 28.11 -2.40 -12.43
C THR A 113 27.17 -3.60 -12.37
N THR A 114 27.36 -4.44 -11.35
CA THR A 114 26.52 -5.61 -11.12
C THR A 114 25.42 -5.25 -10.14
N VAL A 115 24.17 -5.49 -10.52
CA VAL A 115 22.99 -5.26 -9.71
C VAL A 115 22.48 -6.60 -9.23
N THR A 116 22.71 -6.90 -7.96
CA THR A 116 22.25 -8.16 -7.38
C THR A 116 20.79 -8.08 -6.93
N LEU A 117 20.30 -9.21 -6.48
CA LEU A 117 18.90 -9.49 -6.17
C LEU A 117 18.65 -9.50 -4.64
N ASP A 118 19.63 -8.95 -3.93
CA ASP A 118 19.74 -8.93 -2.49
C ASP A 118 19.36 -7.55 -1.93
N SER A 119 18.76 -7.56 -0.76
CA SER A 119 18.54 -6.39 0.08
C SER A 119 19.15 -6.64 1.45
N ASP A 120 20.09 -5.79 1.86
CA ASP A 120 20.82 -5.92 3.11
C ASP A 120 20.42 -4.84 4.10
N TYR A 121 20.31 -5.22 5.37
CA TYR A 121 19.86 -4.35 6.46
C TYR A 121 20.79 -4.45 7.65
N THR A 122 21.15 -3.28 8.22
CA THR A 122 21.93 -3.21 9.45
C THR A 122 21.22 -2.36 10.48
N PHE A 123 21.38 -2.73 11.75
CA PHE A 123 20.68 -2.15 12.88
C PHE A 123 21.68 -1.66 13.92
N ASP A 124 21.30 -0.62 14.66
CA ASP A 124 22.00 -0.26 15.88
C ASP A 124 21.63 -1.18 17.06
N PRO A 125 22.28 -1.07 18.23
CA PRO A 125 21.96 -1.92 19.40
C PRO A 125 20.55 -1.75 19.96
N LEU A 126 19.80 -0.71 19.54
CA LEU A 126 18.40 -0.50 19.90
C LEU A 126 17.46 -1.07 18.82
N TYR A 127 17.99 -1.84 17.87
CA TYR A 127 17.29 -2.45 16.74
C TYR A 127 16.63 -1.42 15.80
N ARG A 128 17.19 -0.22 15.73
CA ARG A 128 16.77 0.78 14.74
C ARG A 128 17.58 0.56 13.46
N LEU A 129 16.88 0.55 12.33
CA LEU A 129 17.50 0.43 11.02
C LEU A 129 18.43 1.63 10.76
N ILE A 130 19.71 1.36 10.51
CA ILE A 130 20.73 2.40 10.22
C ILE A 130 21.22 2.35 8.77
N THR A 131 21.10 1.21 8.08
CA THR A 131 21.38 1.10 6.65
C THR A 131 20.45 0.09 6.01
N ALA A 132 19.97 0.43 4.81
CA ALA A 132 19.30 -0.49 3.90
C ALA A 132 19.91 -0.34 2.50
N ALA A 133 20.31 -1.45 1.91
CA ALA A 133 20.78 -1.55 0.54
C ALA A 133 19.80 -2.39 -0.28
N GLY A 134 19.68 -2.12 -1.58
CA GLY A 134 18.78 -2.80 -2.49
C GLY A 134 18.74 -2.12 -3.86
N ARG A 135 17.79 -2.54 -4.69
CA ARG A 135 17.58 -2.05 -6.06
C ARG A 135 16.66 -0.81 -6.13
N GLU A 136 16.97 0.13 -7.01
CA GLU A 136 16.11 1.28 -7.32
C GLU A 136 16.03 1.57 -8.83
N HIS A 137 14.84 1.91 -9.31
CA HIS A 137 14.59 2.17 -10.74
C HIS A 137 15.20 3.50 -11.22
N MET A 138 15.92 3.48 -12.34
CA MET A 138 16.64 4.64 -12.90
C MET A 138 15.72 5.83 -13.30
N GLY A 139 14.44 5.57 -13.56
CA GLY A 139 13.45 6.62 -13.87
C GLY A 139 13.13 7.58 -12.71
N GLN A 140 13.74 7.41 -11.53
CA GLN A 140 13.67 8.38 -10.44
C GLN A 140 14.55 9.59 -10.75
N THR A 141 14.00 10.56 -11.50
CA THR A 141 14.69 11.80 -11.83
C THR A 141 14.91 12.68 -10.58
N ASN A 142 16.08 13.32 -10.50
CA ASN A 142 16.43 14.38 -9.54
C ASN A 142 16.48 14.01 -8.04
N GLY A 143 16.71 12.74 -7.67
CA GLY A 143 16.91 12.37 -6.26
C GLY A 143 15.70 12.67 -5.37
N ARG A 144 14.50 12.72 -5.96
CA ARG A 144 13.22 12.76 -5.24
C ARG A 144 12.42 11.56 -5.71
N PRO A 145 11.82 10.76 -4.80
CA PRO A 145 10.93 9.69 -5.21
C PRO A 145 9.79 10.27 -6.05
N GLY A 146 9.78 9.98 -7.35
CA GLY A 146 8.62 10.21 -8.19
C GLY A 146 7.45 9.33 -7.71
N GLY A 147 6.22 9.72 -8.02
CA GLY A 147 5.10 8.80 -7.86
C GLY A 147 5.33 7.53 -8.69
N PRO A 148 4.90 6.34 -8.22
CA PRO A 148 5.05 5.12 -9.00
C PRO A 148 4.38 5.31 -10.36
N THR A 149 5.18 5.17 -11.42
CA THR A 149 4.68 5.18 -12.80
C THR A 149 4.65 3.73 -13.26
N ALA A 150 3.52 3.27 -13.78
CA ALA A 150 3.43 1.92 -14.32
C ALA A 150 4.33 1.79 -15.56
N PRO A 151 5.08 0.69 -15.73
CA PRO A 151 5.84 0.46 -16.96
C PRO A 151 4.90 0.42 -18.16
N GLY A 152 5.16 1.25 -19.17
CA GLY A 152 4.48 1.23 -20.45
C GLY A 152 5.08 0.20 -21.42
N PRO A 153 4.38 -0.12 -22.53
CA PRO A 153 4.86 -1.08 -23.53
C PRO A 153 6.17 -0.69 -24.23
N ALA A 154 6.56 0.58 -24.15
CA ALA A 154 7.81 1.11 -24.71
C ALA A 154 8.91 1.29 -23.66
N ASP A 155 8.62 0.99 -22.39
CA ASP A 155 9.65 0.90 -21.37
C ASP A 155 10.39 -0.42 -21.60
N MET A 156 11.48 -0.32 -22.37
CA MET A 156 12.60 -1.26 -22.28
C MET A 156 12.86 -1.58 -20.80
N PRO A 157 13.34 -2.78 -20.42
CA PRO A 157 13.55 -3.14 -19.01
C PRO A 157 14.43 -2.08 -18.36
N ASN A 158 13.79 -1.10 -17.73
CA ASN A 158 14.47 0.08 -17.23
C ASN A 158 15.14 -0.39 -15.95
N VAL A 159 16.45 -0.54 -16.08
CA VAL A 159 17.31 -1.24 -15.14
C VAL A 159 17.26 -0.53 -13.80
N ASP A 160 16.99 -1.29 -12.75
CA ASP A 160 17.23 -0.83 -11.39
C ASP A 160 18.75 -0.71 -11.19
N THR A 161 19.26 0.46 -10.84
CA THR A 161 20.69 0.67 -10.55
C THR A 161 20.98 0.52 -9.06
N PRO A 162 22.15 -0.01 -8.65
CA PRO A 162 22.65 0.12 -7.31
C PRO A 162 23.15 1.55 -7.08
N LYS A 163 23.02 1.99 -5.83
CA LYS A 163 23.00 3.36 -5.32
C LYS A 163 24.28 4.21 -5.51
N CYS A 164 25.25 3.79 -6.32
CA CYS A 164 26.57 4.44 -6.36
C CYS A 164 27.31 4.24 -7.70
N ASP A 165 26.85 4.87 -8.77
CA ASP A 165 27.58 4.92 -10.05
C ASP A 165 28.21 6.29 -10.36
N GLY A 166 28.28 7.20 -9.37
CA GLY A 166 28.84 8.55 -9.54
C GLY A 166 27.99 9.49 -10.41
N LEU A 167 26.96 8.99 -11.09
CA LEU A 167 25.97 9.74 -11.87
C LEU A 167 24.68 9.98 -11.05
N HIS A 168 24.42 9.15 -10.04
CA HIS A 168 23.36 9.34 -9.06
C HIS A 168 23.97 9.50 -7.65
N PRO A 169 24.28 10.73 -7.18
CA PRO A 169 24.98 10.96 -5.91
C PRO A 169 24.12 10.64 -4.66
N GLY A 170 23.01 9.92 -4.83
CA GLY A 170 21.96 9.76 -3.84
C GLY A 170 21.32 11.10 -3.47
N TRP A 171 20.44 11.06 -2.48
CA TRP A 171 19.88 12.25 -1.86
C TRP A 171 19.92 12.09 -0.35
N LYS A 172 20.10 13.21 0.35
CA LYS A 172 20.00 13.27 1.80
C LYS A 172 18.74 14.03 2.17
N ARG A 173 17.87 13.38 2.96
CA ARG A 173 16.75 14.03 3.62
C ARG A 173 17.09 14.32 5.06
N THR A 174 16.92 15.58 5.45
CA THR A 174 17.13 16.03 6.82
C THR A 174 15.78 16.41 7.41
N ASN A 175 15.45 15.81 8.55
CA ASN A 175 14.21 16.06 9.27
C ASN A 175 14.51 16.95 10.48
N ALA A 176 13.71 18.00 10.67
CA ALA A 176 13.77 18.84 11.86
C ALA A 176 12.53 18.57 12.72
N TYR A 177 12.75 18.24 13.99
CA TYR A 177 11.68 17.99 14.96
C TYR A 177 11.47 19.20 15.87
N GLY A 178 10.26 19.36 16.39
CA GLY A 178 9.92 20.42 17.32
C GLY A 178 10.67 20.27 18.64
N PRO A 179 11.10 21.37 19.28
CA PRO A 179 11.79 21.29 20.57
C PRO A 179 10.85 20.69 21.63
N GLY A 180 11.34 19.69 22.36
CA GLY A 180 10.60 19.06 23.46
C GLY A 180 9.40 18.21 23.03
N ASN A 181 9.28 17.85 21.75
CA ASN A 181 8.23 16.95 21.27
C ASN A 181 8.70 16.08 20.09
N ASN A 182 7.83 15.19 19.62
CA ASN A 182 8.09 14.28 18.50
C ASN A 182 7.45 14.75 17.18
N ARG A 183 7.05 16.02 17.06
CA ARG A 183 6.40 16.55 15.86
C ARG A 183 7.47 16.91 14.82
N LEU A 184 7.33 16.39 13.61
CA LEU A 184 8.19 16.75 12.48
C LEU A 184 7.81 18.15 12.00
N VAL A 185 8.70 19.13 12.10
CA VAL A 185 8.43 20.53 11.71
C VAL A 185 8.74 20.74 10.22
N SER A 186 9.86 20.18 9.75
CA SER A 186 10.23 20.25 8.35
C SER A 186 11.04 19.05 7.89
N SER A 187 11.05 18.84 6.58
CA SER A 187 11.88 17.86 5.89
C SER A 187 12.52 18.50 4.68
N SER A 188 13.84 18.36 4.53
CA SER A 188 14.59 19.01 3.46
C SER A 188 15.39 18.02 2.63
N VAL A 189 15.32 18.13 1.31
CA VAL A 189 16.14 17.39 0.34
C VAL A 189 16.81 18.39 -0.58
N GLY A 190 18.14 18.46 -0.55
CA GLY A 190 18.88 19.54 -1.22
C GLY A 190 18.40 20.91 -0.74
N SER A 191 18.00 21.78 -1.67
CA SER A 191 17.43 23.10 -1.37
C SER A 191 15.93 23.09 -1.12
N ALA A 192 15.21 22.01 -1.42
CA ALA A 192 13.77 21.92 -1.23
C ALA A 192 13.46 21.63 0.24
N THR A 193 12.59 22.46 0.85
CA THR A 193 12.11 22.28 2.22
C THR A 193 10.61 22.20 2.26
N GLU A 194 10.12 21.13 2.87
CA GLU A 194 8.72 20.81 3.09
C GLU A 194 8.39 21.06 4.57
N SER A 195 7.38 21.89 4.84
CA SER A 195 6.96 22.22 6.20
C SER A 195 5.67 21.50 6.58
N PHE A 196 5.56 21.15 7.85
CA PHE A 196 4.42 20.44 8.44
C PHE A 196 3.79 21.33 9.52
N ARG A 197 2.46 21.33 9.60
CA ARG A 197 1.70 22.14 10.55
C ARG A 197 0.78 21.28 11.39
N TYR A 198 0.55 21.71 12.63
CA TYR A 198 -0.25 20.98 13.60
C TYR A 198 -1.20 21.92 14.33
N ASP A 199 -2.31 21.40 14.83
CA ASP A 199 -3.14 22.09 15.82
C ASP A 199 -2.62 21.86 17.26
N ALA A 200 -3.38 22.34 18.25
CA ALA A 200 -3.04 22.20 19.66
C ALA A 200 -3.02 20.73 20.12
N HIS A 201 -4.00 19.93 19.69
CA HIS A 201 -4.11 18.50 20.01
C HIS A 201 -3.01 17.67 19.32
N GLY A 202 -2.36 18.21 18.29
CA GLY A 202 -1.24 17.58 17.58
C GLY A 202 -1.65 16.91 16.29
N ASN A 203 -2.84 17.21 15.78
CA ASN A 203 -3.28 16.75 14.49
C ASN A 203 -2.61 17.56 13.38
N THR A 204 -2.15 16.89 12.31
CA THR A 204 -1.54 17.58 11.17
C THR A 204 -2.58 18.39 10.40
N THR A 205 -2.39 19.70 10.25
CA THR A 205 -3.31 20.62 9.56
C THR A 205 -2.90 20.93 8.12
N ALA A 206 -1.65 20.66 7.76
CA ALA A 206 -1.16 20.77 6.39
C ALA A 206 0.05 19.86 6.15
N LEU A 207 0.10 19.30 4.94
CA LEU A 207 1.25 18.60 4.36
C LEU A 207 1.63 19.27 3.02
N PRO A 208 2.85 19.08 2.51
CA PRO A 208 3.29 19.66 1.23
C PRO A 208 2.36 19.38 0.05
N HIS A 209 1.71 18.22 0.03
CA HIS A 209 0.78 17.79 -1.01
C HIS A 209 -0.71 17.84 -0.58
N LEU A 210 -0.98 18.27 0.66
CA LEU A 210 -2.31 18.45 1.23
C LEU A 210 -2.33 19.75 2.03
N PRO A 211 -2.51 20.90 1.36
CA PRO A 211 -2.50 22.22 2.01
C PRO A 211 -3.59 22.40 3.07
N VAL A 212 -4.66 21.60 3.02
CA VAL A 212 -5.76 21.65 3.99
C VAL A 212 -6.04 20.26 4.53
N MET A 213 -5.96 20.11 5.85
CA MET A 213 -6.42 18.95 6.60
C MET A 213 -7.27 19.43 7.79
N ARG A 214 -8.49 18.92 7.92
CA ARG A 214 -9.43 19.28 8.99
C ARG A 214 -9.76 18.06 9.82
N TRP A 215 -10.02 18.28 11.10
CA TRP A 215 -10.30 17.26 12.09
C TRP A 215 -11.65 17.55 12.74
N ASN A 216 -12.39 16.51 13.11
CA ASN A 216 -13.63 16.68 13.89
C ASN A 216 -13.30 16.81 15.39
N HIS A 217 -14.34 16.93 16.22
CA HIS A 217 -14.20 17.09 17.67
C HIS A 217 -13.64 15.84 18.39
N GLU A 218 -13.57 14.70 17.72
CA GLU A 218 -12.98 13.45 18.22
C GLU A 218 -11.55 13.23 17.68
N ASP A 219 -10.91 14.26 17.12
CA ASP A 219 -9.58 14.19 16.49
C ASP A 219 -9.50 13.14 15.36
N GLN A 220 -10.60 12.96 14.61
CA GLN A 220 -10.63 12.15 13.39
C GLN A 220 -10.54 13.06 12.15
N LEU A 221 -9.71 12.67 11.18
CA LEU A 221 -9.51 13.43 9.94
C LEU A 221 -10.83 13.54 9.16
N SER A 222 -11.47 14.71 9.17
CA SER A 222 -12.80 14.93 8.62
C SER A 222 -12.77 15.46 7.19
N ALA A 223 -11.71 16.16 6.79
CA ALA A 223 -11.57 16.64 5.41
C ALA A 223 -10.11 16.85 4.98
N THR A 224 -9.85 16.72 3.68
CA THR A 224 -8.58 17.05 3.04
C THR A 224 -8.81 17.73 1.69
N SER A 225 -7.95 18.68 1.33
CA SER A 225 -7.88 19.21 -0.04
C SER A 225 -6.43 19.23 -0.55
N LYS A 226 -6.27 18.91 -1.83
CA LYS A 226 -5.01 19.05 -2.59
C LYS A 226 -4.86 20.44 -3.21
N GLN A 227 -5.96 21.17 -3.36
CA GLN A 227 -5.99 22.43 -4.08
C GLN A 227 -5.87 23.60 -3.09
N VAL A 228 -4.99 24.54 -3.41
CA VAL A 228 -4.95 25.84 -2.75
C VAL A 228 -5.88 26.78 -3.52
N VAL A 229 -6.88 27.35 -2.85
CA VAL A 229 -7.74 28.39 -3.44
C VAL A 229 -7.50 29.69 -2.69
N LEU A 230 -7.00 30.71 -3.39
CA LEU A 230 -6.65 32.02 -2.81
C LEU A 230 -7.72 33.11 -3.07
N ASN A 231 -8.65 32.86 -4.01
CA ASN A 231 -9.59 33.86 -4.51
C ASN A 231 -11.00 33.74 -3.90
N GLY A 232 -11.13 33.13 -2.71
CA GLY A 232 -12.41 32.94 -2.02
C GLY A 232 -13.34 31.87 -2.62
N GLY A 233 -12.87 31.08 -3.58
CA GLY A 233 -13.59 29.89 -4.06
C GLY A 233 -13.47 28.68 -3.12
N THR A 234 -14.28 27.67 -3.35
CA THR A 234 -14.23 26.40 -2.60
C THR A 234 -13.30 25.43 -3.32
N PRO A 235 -12.26 24.88 -2.67
CA PRO A 235 -11.40 23.89 -3.30
C PRO A 235 -12.11 22.53 -3.43
N GLU A 236 -11.67 21.71 -4.39
CA GLU A 236 -12.06 20.30 -4.39
C GLU A 236 -11.68 19.67 -3.05
N THR A 237 -12.67 19.13 -2.34
CA THR A 237 -12.50 18.67 -0.96
C THR A 237 -12.99 17.25 -0.81
N THR A 238 -12.17 16.41 -0.19
CA THR A 238 -12.53 15.06 0.19
C THR A 238 -12.86 15.02 1.68
N TYR A 239 -14.07 14.60 2.01
CA TYR A 239 -14.57 14.44 3.37
C TYR A 239 -14.61 12.97 3.79
N TYR A 240 -14.50 12.74 5.09
CA TYR A 240 -14.53 11.42 5.71
C TYR A 240 -15.54 11.41 6.86
N VAL A 241 -16.37 10.37 6.91
CA VAL A 241 -17.38 10.18 7.96
C VAL A 241 -17.12 8.87 8.68
N TYR A 242 -17.27 8.88 9.99
CA TYR A 242 -16.98 7.78 10.89
C TYR A 242 -18.24 7.34 11.63
N ASP A 243 -18.31 6.06 12.00
CA ASP A 243 -19.29 5.57 12.95
C ASP A 243 -18.88 5.91 14.39
N SER A 244 -19.74 5.59 15.36
CA SER A 244 -19.47 5.84 16.79
C SER A 244 -18.31 5.03 17.37
N ALA A 245 -17.78 4.04 16.63
CA ALA A 245 -16.60 3.27 17.01
C ALA A 245 -15.32 3.79 16.32
N GLY A 246 -15.39 4.93 15.61
CA GLY A 246 -14.27 5.53 14.90
C GLY A 246 -13.89 4.82 13.60
N ARG A 247 -14.74 3.94 13.06
CA ARG A 247 -14.50 3.31 11.75
C ARG A 247 -15.02 4.23 10.66
N ARG A 248 -14.20 4.46 9.63
CA ARG A 248 -14.61 5.27 8.47
C ARG A 248 -15.68 4.54 7.65
N ILE A 249 -16.90 5.08 7.64
CA ILE A 249 -18.07 4.53 6.91
C ILE A 249 -18.33 5.23 5.56
N ARG A 250 -17.77 6.43 5.36
CA ARG A 250 -17.95 7.16 4.09
C ARG A 250 -16.72 7.99 3.73
N LYS A 251 -16.46 8.07 2.43
CA LYS A 251 -15.53 9.02 1.81
C LYS A 251 -16.24 9.69 0.65
N VAL A 252 -16.29 11.01 0.62
CA VAL A 252 -16.92 11.77 -0.47
C VAL A 252 -15.98 12.86 -0.96
N THR A 253 -15.81 12.98 -2.26
CA THR A 253 -15.05 14.06 -2.90
C THR A 253 -16.04 14.95 -3.63
N GLU A 254 -16.05 16.22 -3.25
CA GLU A 254 -16.90 17.24 -3.85
C GLU A 254 -16.07 18.16 -4.74
N THR A 255 -16.66 18.60 -5.86
CA THR A 255 -16.01 19.48 -6.82
C THR A 255 -15.67 20.85 -6.24
N GLN A 256 -14.65 21.50 -6.81
CA GLN A 256 -14.39 22.93 -6.57
C GLN A 256 -15.57 23.82 -6.99
N ALA A 257 -15.66 25.01 -6.41
CA ALA A 257 -16.62 26.05 -6.80
C ALA A 257 -15.93 27.42 -6.93
N GLY A 258 -16.36 28.21 -7.91
CA GLY A 258 -15.84 29.57 -8.13
C GLY A 258 -16.25 30.55 -7.03
N SER A 259 -15.50 31.65 -6.90
CA SER A 259 -15.83 32.73 -5.97
C SER A 259 -17.21 33.33 -6.28
N GLY A 260 -18.03 33.57 -5.24
CA GLY A 260 -19.38 34.12 -5.39
C GLY A 260 -20.44 33.17 -5.97
N SER A 261 -20.07 31.94 -6.34
CA SER A 261 -21.04 30.88 -6.65
C SER A 261 -21.57 30.29 -5.34
N ALA A 262 -22.88 30.01 -5.27
CA ALA A 262 -23.39 29.14 -4.21
C ALA A 262 -22.58 27.83 -4.25
N PRO A 263 -22.17 27.26 -3.10
CA PRO A 263 -21.45 25.98 -3.07
C PRO A 263 -22.40 24.87 -3.53
N SER A 264 -22.57 24.73 -4.85
CA SER A 264 -23.17 23.57 -5.49
C SER A 264 -22.06 22.54 -5.67
N ALA A 265 -21.43 22.18 -4.54
CA ALA A 265 -20.35 21.22 -4.49
C ALA A 265 -20.97 19.88 -4.91
N THR A 266 -20.82 19.55 -6.19
CA THR A 266 -21.41 18.33 -6.73
C THR A 266 -20.54 17.18 -6.25
N ILE A 267 -21.17 16.11 -5.76
CA ILE A 267 -20.45 14.89 -5.37
C ILE A 267 -19.78 14.35 -6.63
N MET A 268 -18.47 14.47 -6.74
CA MET A 268 -17.70 13.93 -7.86
C MET A 268 -17.55 12.42 -7.70
N LYS A 269 -17.16 11.99 -6.50
CA LYS A 269 -16.89 10.59 -6.15
C LYS A 269 -17.34 10.30 -4.74
N GLU A 270 -17.90 9.13 -4.51
CA GLU A 270 -18.28 8.65 -3.19
C GLU A 270 -17.92 7.18 -3.04
N ARG A 271 -17.50 6.83 -1.82
CA ARG A 271 -17.34 5.47 -1.36
C ARG A 271 -18.04 5.30 -0.01
N ILE A 272 -18.89 4.27 0.10
CA ILE A 272 -19.55 3.88 1.35
C ILE A 272 -18.99 2.52 1.76
N TYR A 273 -18.54 2.39 3.01
CA TYR A 273 -18.01 1.14 3.58
C TYR A 273 -19.09 0.52 4.46
N LEU A 274 -19.49 -0.72 4.17
CA LEU A 274 -20.66 -1.34 4.83
C LEU A 274 -20.26 -2.30 5.96
N ASP A 275 -19.12 -2.97 5.84
CA ASP A 275 -18.68 -4.00 6.80
C ASP A 275 -17.16 -4.31 6.73
N GLY A 276 -16.37 -3.41 6.14
CA GLY A 276 -14.92 -3.59 5.97
C GLY A 276 -14.51 -4.52 4.82
N ALA A 277 -15.44 -5.32 4.26
CA ALA A 277 -15.21 -6.19 3.11
C ALA A 277 -15.85 -5.62 1.83
N LEU A 278 -17.00 -4.96 1.95
CA LEU A 278 -17.74 -4.36 0.84
C LEU A 278 -17.61 -2.84 0.82
N SER A 279 -17.43 -2.28 -0.38
CA SER A 279 -17.50 -0.84 -0.60
C SER A 279 -18.33 -0.50 -1.83
N LEU A 280 -19.36 0.33 -1.68
CA LEU A 280 -20.11 0.87 -2.81
C LEU A 280 -19.39 2.09 -3.37
N ARG A 281 -19.24 2.18 -4.70
CA ARG A 281 -18.62 3.33 -5.37
C ARG A 281 -19.64 4.03 -6.26
N ARG A 282 -19.69 5.35 -6.13
CA ARG A 282 -20.52 6.23 -6.98
C ARG A 282 -19.64 7.31 -7.58
N ALA A 283 -19.64 7.43 -8.90
CA ALA A 283 -19.10 8.58 -9.60
C ALA A 283 -20.28 9.31 -10.25
N ILE A 284 -20.35 10.64 -10.08
CA ILE A 284 -21.39 11.45 -10.73
C ILE A 284 -20.69 12.33 -11.76
N SER A 285 -20.79 11.94 -13.04
CA SER A 285 -20.57 12.87 -14.14
C SER A 285 -21.89 13.59 -14.41
N SER A 286 -21.83 14.88 -14.73
CA SER A 286 -22.99 15.69 -15.11
C SER A 286 -23.90 14.94 -16.09
N GLY A 287 -25.03 14.42 -15.59
CA GLY A 287 -26.09 13.81 -16.40
C GLY A 287 -26.24 12.28 -16.36
N SER A 288 -25.33 11.50 -15.77
CA SER A 288 -25.49 10.03 -15.75
C SER A 288 -24.94 9.36 -14.49
N ARG A 289 -25.83 8.58 -13.85
CA ARG A 289 -25.62 7.87 -12.59
C ARG A 289 -25.12 6.46 -12.90
N LEU A 290 -23.82 6.23 -12.81
CA LEU A 290 -23.26 4.87 -12.89
C LEU A 290 -23.05 4.35 -11.45
N MET A 291 -23.82 3.31 -11.08
CA MET A 291 -23.55 2.53 -9.89
C MET A 291 -22.65 1.37 -10.29
N GLU A 292 -21.44 1.32 -9.73
CA GLU A 292 -20.60 0.13 -9.82
C GLU A 292 -20.57 -0.56 -8.44
N PRO A 293 -20.89 -1.86 -8.36
CA PRO A 293 -20.81 -2.64 -7.13
C PRO A 293 -19.37 -2.84 -6.63
#